data_AF-A0A085WIL8-F1
#
_entry.id   AF-A0A085WIL8-F1
#
_cell.length_a   1.000
_cell.length_b   1.000
_cell.length_c   1.000
_cell.angle_alpha   90.00
_cell.angle_beta   90.00
_cell.angle_gamma   90.00
#
_symmetry.space_group_name_H-M   'P 1'
#
loop_
_entity.id
_entity.type
_entity.pdbx_description
1 polymer ?
#
loop_
_entity_poly.entity_id
_entity_poly.type
_entity_poly.pdbx_seq_one_letter_code
_entity_poly.pdbx_strand_id
1 'polypeptide(L)'
;MRHLPDRHREFLATALDAWRAHSGILGVLAGGSYLRRSMDAFSDLDLVLVVSEALRATIAQERLGLARAAGPLLQGFTGEHVGEPRLLICLYGPPLLHVDLKFLSVAELDVRIEDPEVLFERGDAVTQRLRSTRASALEAPAPQWVEDRFWVWIHYGIDKVRRGELFECMDLLAFLRAQALAPLIQRLDGGDWRGVRRLEASRHAPALARVCARHDAQECFQALAAAVEVYTTLRGELDAPRAPQPSPAEPAVRAYLAEARAGN
;
A
#
# COMPACT_ATOMS: atom_id res chain seq x y z
N MET A 1 -22.91 0.00 -7.38
CA MET A 1 -22.61 -1.41 -7.71
C MET A 1 -22.64 -1.80 -9.20
N ARG A 2 -23.37 -1.14 -10.12
CA ARG A 2 -23.39 -1.56 -11.56
C ARG A 2 -22.04 -1.52 -12.29
N HIS A 3 -21.09 -0.75 -11.79
CA HIS A 3 -19.74 -0.64 -12.35
C HIS A 3 -18.79 -1.75 -11.87
N LEU A 4 -19.24 -2.61 -10.96
CA LEU A 4 -18.43 -3.68 -10.41
C LEU A 4 -18.43 -4.89 -11.34
N PRO A 5 -17.30 -5.64 -11.41
CA PRO A 5 -17.29 -6.96 -12.03
C PRO A 5 -18.35 -7.87 -11.40
N ASP A 6 -18.83 -8.83 -12.19
CA ASP A 6 -20.00 -9.64 -11.84
C ASP A 6 -19.82 -10.38 -10.51
N ARG A 7 -18.68 -11.05 -10.33
CA ARG A 7 -18.36 -11.79 -9.09
C ARG A 7 -18.39 -10.90 -7.84
N HIS A 8 -17.89 -9.66 -7.93
CA HIS A 8 -17.83 -8.72 -6.80
C HIS A 8 -19.23 -8.25 -6.44
N ARG A 9 -20.05 -7.97 -7.46
CA ARG A 9 -21.43 -7.54 -7.28
C ARG A 9 -22.28 -8.65 -6.65
N GLU A 10 -22.15 -9.88 -7.13
CA GLU A 10 -22.87 -11.06 -6.60
C GLU A 10 -22.48 -11.35 -5.15
N PHE A 11 -21.17 -11.33 -4.85
CA PHE A 11 -20.68 -11.47 -3.49
C PHE A 11 -21.26 -10.38 -2.59
N LEU A 12 -21.14 -9.11 -2.96
CA LEU A 12 -21.62 -7.99 -2.15
C LEU A 12 -23.13 -8.05 -1.93
N ALA A 13 -23.93 -8.47 -2.92
CA ALA A 13 -25.37 -8.63 -2.73
C ALA A 13 -25.67 -9.65 -1.62
N THR A 14 -25.06 -10.84 -1.70
CA THR A 14 -25.21 -11.90 -0.71
C THR A 14 -24.71 -11.48 0.67
N ALA A 15 -23.53 -10.88 0.72
CA ALA A 15 -22.88 -10.44 1.96
C ALA A 15 -23.70 -9.35 2.67
N LEU A 16 -24.19 -8.36 1.92
CA LEU A 16 -25.01 -7.28 2.48
C LEU A 16 -26.32 -7.84 3.06
N ASP A 17 -26.97 -8.79 2.41
CA ASP A 17 -28.20 -9.39 2.95
C ASP A 17 -27.94 -10.15 4.25
N ALA A 18 -26.88 -10.95 4.32
CA ALA A 18 -26.47 -11.65 5.53
C ALA A 18 -26.13 -10.69 6.67
N TRP A 19 -25.33 -9.65 6.40
CA TRP A 19 -24.87 -8.72 7.41
C TRP A 19 -25.96 -7.75 7.88
N ARG A 20 -26.90 -7.36 7.01
CA ARG A 20 -28.07 -6.56 7.39
C ARG A 20 -28.96 -7.27 8.41
N ALA A 21 -29.08 -8.60 8.29
CA ALA A 21 -29.85 -9.42 9.22
C ALA A 21 -29.21 -9.53 10.61
N HIS A 22 -27.89 -9.32 10.72
CA HIS A 22 -27.18 -9.37 11.99
C HIS A 22 -27.37 -8.08 12.80
N SER A 23 -28.01 -8.16 13.97
CA SER A 23 -28.34 -6.99 14.80
C SER A 23 -27.10 -6.23 15.30
N GLY A 24 -25.98 -6.93 15.46
CA GLY A 24 -24.70 -6.33 15.86
C GLY A 24 -23.98 -5.55 14.76
N ILE A 25 -24.41 -5.63 13.49
CA ILE A 25 -23.81 -4.87 12.39
C ILE A 25 -24.61 -3.58 12.18
N LEU A 26 -23.94 -2.45 12.36
CA LEU A 26 -24.50 -1.11 12.27
C LEU A 26 -24.29 -0.49 10.88
N GLY A 27 -23.29 -0.95 10.13
CA GLY A 27 -23.06 -0.49 8.76
C GLY A 27 -22.01 -1.31 8.02
N VAL A 28 -22.02 -1.18 6.70
CA VAL A 28 -21.02 -1.77 5.79
C VAL A 28 -20.53 -0.66 4.87
N LEU A 29 -19.23 -0.45 4.87
CA LEU A 29 -18.57 0.60 4.09
C LEU A 29 -17.61 -0.03 3.09
N ALA A 30 -17.37 0.64 1.95
CA ALA A 30 -16.41 0.22 0.94
C ALA A 30 -15.30 1.26 0.77
N GLY A 31 -14.05 0.78 0.72
CA GLY A 31 -12.86 1.58 0.51
C GLY A 31 -12.10 1.20 -0.76
N GLY A 32 -10.84 1.62 -0.85
CA GLY A 32 -9.87 1.15 -1.82
C GLY A 32 -10.27 1.41 -3.28
N SER A 33 -10.19 0.36 -4.10
CA SER A 33 -10.46 0.47 -5.54
C SER A 33 -11.93 0.74 -5.88
N TYR A 34 -12.84 0.44 -4.94
CA TYR A 34 -14.27 0.73 -5.07
C TYR A 34 -14.51 2.24 -5.21
N LEU A 35 -13.87 3.05 -4.37
CA LEU A 35 -14.05 4.51 -4.34
C LEU A 35 -13.67 5.19 -5.65
N ARG A 36 -12.63 4.69 -6.32
CA ARG A 36 -12.15 5.25 -7.59
C ARG A 36 -12.90 4.73 -8.81
N ARG A 37 -13.88 3.83 -8.63
CA ARG A 37 -14.61 3.16 -9.71
C ARG A 37 -13.69 2.48 -10.73
N SER A 38 -12.56 1.96 -10.24
CA SER A 38 -11.50 1.38 -11.06
C SER A 38 -11.33 -0.11 -10.79
N MET A 39 -12.35 -0.77 -10.25
CA MET A 39 -12.32 -2.20 -9.94
C MET A 39 -12.35 -3.02 -11.22
N ASP A 40 -11.54 -4.08 -11.25
CA ASP A 40 -11.48 -5.07 -12.32
C ASP A 40 -11.57 -6.50 -11.77
N ALA A 41 -11.49 -7.48 -12.66
CA ALA A 41 -11.56 -8.90 -12.31
C ALA A 41 -10.39 -9.41 -11.43
N PHE A 42 -9.41 -8.57 -11.09
CA PHE A 42 -8.29 -8.90 -10.22
C PHE A 42 -8.28 -8.10 -8.92
N SER A 43 -9.19 -7.12 -8.79
CA SER A 43 -9.30 -6.29 -7.61
C SER A 43 -9.85 -7.07 -6.42
N ASP A 44 -9.41 -6.68 -5.23
CA ASP A 44 -9.95 -7.13 -3.95
C ASP A 44 -11.17 -6.29 -3.56
N LEU A 45 -11.95 -6.74 -2.58
CA LEU A 45 -12.98 -5.93 -1.92
C LEU A 45 -12.49 -5.45 -0.55
N ASP A 46 -12.26 -4.15 -0.41
CA ASP A 46 -11.93 -3.50 0.85
C ASP A 46 -13.21 -3.07 1.58
N LEU A 47 -13.65 -3.84 2.59
CA LEU A 47 -14.89 -3.58 3.32
C LEU A 47 -14.63 -3.29 4.80
N VAL A 48 -15.40 -2.35 5.34
CA VAL A 48 -15.45 -2.07 6.77
C VAL A 48 -16.82 -2.48 7.30
N LEU A 49 -16.85 -3.42 8.23
CA LEU A 49 -18.04 -3.76 9.00
C LEU A 49 -18.03 -2.90 10.26
N VAL A 50 -18.95 -1.93 10.31
CA VAL A 50 -19.17 -1.13 11.51
C VAL A 50 -20.07 -1.93 12.44
N VAL A 51 -19.56 -2.29 13.61
CA VAL A 51 -20.20 -3.18 14.58
C VAL A 51 -20.60 -2.42 15.85
N SER A 52 -21.61 -2.94 16.56
CA SER A 52 -22.00 -2.43 17.88
C SER A 52 -20.89 -2.67 18.90
N GLU A 53 -20.86 -1.90 19.99
CA GLU A 53 -19.88 -2.08 21.06
C GLU A 53 -19.92 -3.49 21.67
N ALA A 54 -21.12 -4.09 21.78
CA ALA A 54 -21.28 -5.44 22.28
C ALA A 54 -20.60 -6.48 21.37
N LEU A 55 -20.81 -6.38 20.05
CA LEU A 55 -20.15 -7.26 19.08
C LEU A 55 -18.65 -6.93 18.95
N ARG A 56 -18.27 -5.67 19.11
CA ARG A 56 -16.87 -5.24 19.06
C ARG A 56 -16.04 -5.91 20.14
N ALA A 57 -16.61 -6.15 21.32
CA ALA A 57 -15.97 -6.81 22.45
C ALA A 57 -15.68 -8.31 22.21
N THR A 58 -16.47 -8.97 21.37
CA THR A 58 -16.39 -10.40 21.07
C THR A 58 -15.91 -10.70 19.64
N ILE A 59 -15.53 -9.66 18.89
CA ILE A 59 -15.27 -9.78 17.45
C ILE A 59 -14.12 -10.72 17.11
N ALA A 60 -13.15 -10.87 18.00
CA ALA A 60 -12.02 -11.79 17.81
C ALA A 60 -12.48 -13.25 17.64
N GLN A 61 -13.53 -13.64 18.37
CA GLN A 61 -14.14 -14.96 18.30
C GLN A 61 -15.17 -15.06 17.18
N GLU A 62 -15.86 -13.96 16.84
CA GLU A 62 -17.01 -13.99 15.93
C GLU A 62 -16.69 -13.70 14.46
N ARG A 63 -15.60 -12.97 14.17
CA ARG A 63 -15.28 -12.47 12.81
C ARG A 63 -15.25 -13.52 11.71
N LEU A 64 -14.76 -14.73 11.99
CA LEU A 64 -14.76 -15.83 11.00
C LEU A 64 -16.18 -16.36 10.73
N GLY A 65 -17.06 -16.35 11.73
CA GLY A 65 -18.47 -16.68 11.55
C GLY A 65 -19.18 -15.66 10.66
N LEU A 66 -18.93 -14.36 10.89
CA LEU A 66 -19.47 -13.28 10.07
C LEU A 66 -18.99 -13.34 8.61
N ALA A 67 -17.71 -13.71 8.40
CA ALA A 67 -17.17 -13.94 7.06
C ALA A 67 -17.84 -15.15 6.37
N ARG A 68 -17.98 -16.29 7.06
CA ARG A 68 -18.67 -17.47 6.51
C ARG A 68 -20.13 -17.22 6.16
N ALA A 69 -20.81 -16.33 6.89
CA ALA A 69 -22.19 -15.96 6.57
C ALA A 69 -22.30 -15.18 5.24
N ALA A 70 -21.22 -14.53 4.78
CA ALA A 70 -21.21 -13.72 3.57
C ALA A 70 -21.06 -14.53 2.28
N GLY A 71 -20.58 -15.77 2.36
CA GLY A 71 -20.36 -16.63 1.20
C GLY A 71 -19.47 -17.84 1.51
N PRO A 72 -19.11 -18.64 0.49
CA PRO A 72 -18.30 -19.84 0.65
C PRO A 72 -16.83 -19.46 0.97
N LEU A 73 -16.55 -19.24 2.25
CA LEU A 73 -15.21 -18.90 2.73
C LEU A 73 -14.30 -20.13 2.68
N LEU A 74 -13.19 -20.02 1.92
CA LEU A 74 -12.17 -21.06 1.84
C LEU A 74 -11.13 -20.89 2.94
N GLN A 75 -10.66 -19.66 3.18
CA GLN A 75 -9.67 -19.35 4.19
C GLN A 75 -9.85 -17.92 4.72
N GLY A 76 -9.56 -17.70 6.00
CA GLY A 76 -9.47 -16.38 6.60
C GLY A 76 -8.34 -16.30 7.62
N PHE A 77 -7.64 -15.17 7.68
CA PHE A 77 -6.59 -14.91 8.67
C PHE A 77 -6.45 -13.41 8.97
N THR A 78 -5.75 -13.08 10.05
CA THR A 78 -5.58 -11.71 10.54
C THR A 78 -4.50 -10.92 9.82
N GLY A 79 -4.70 -9.61 9.73
CA GLY A 79 -3.71 -8.64 9.23
C GLY A 79 -2.53 -8.36 10.17
N GLU A 80 -2.16 -9.26 11.07
CA GLU A 80 -1.08 -9.03 12.06
C GLU A 80 0.28 -8.78 11.40
N HIS A 81 0.57 -9.49 10.31
CA HIS A 81 1.79 -9.34 9.51
C HIS A 81 1.90 -7.97 8.81
N VAL A 82 0.81 -7.20 8.72
CA VAL A 82 0.78 -5.80 8.25
C VAL A 82 0.46 -4.80 9.37
N GLY A 83 0.46 -5.25 10.62
CA GLY A 83 0.20 -4.39 11.80
C GLY A 83 -1.27 -4.00 12.00
N GLU A 84 -2.22 -4.66 11.35
CA GLU A 84 -3.66 -4.37 11.48
C GLU A 84 -4.43 -5.61 12.00
N PRO A 85 -4.46 -5.85 13.32
CA PRO A 85 -5.12 -7.03 13.90
C PRO A 85 -6.66 -7.01 13.77
N ARG A 86 -7.25 -5.85 13.45
CA ARG A 86 -8.71 -5.70 13.22
C ARG A 86 -9.12 -6.09 11.79
N LEU A 87 -8.14 -6.28 10.90
CA LEU A 87 -8.35 -6.75 9.54
C LEU A 87 -8.42 -8.28 9.53
N LEU A 88 -9.45 -8.81 8.87
CA LEU A 88 -9.58 -10.21 8.49
C LEU A 88 -9.51 -10.30 6.97
N ILE A 89 -8.46 -10.95 6.49
CA ILE A 89 -8.18 -11.18 5.08
C ILE A 89 -8.85 -12.50 4.69
N CYS A 90 -9.76 -12.46 3.73
CA CYS A 90 -10.62 -13.59 3.39
C CYS A 90 -10.46 -14.00 1.93
N LEU A 91 -10.32 -15.30 1.68
CA LEU A 91 -10.44 -15.89 0.35
C LEU A 91 -11.74 -16.68 0.26
N TYR A 92 -12.63 -16.27 -0.62
CA TYR A 92 -13.89 -16.96 -0.94
C TYR A 92 -13.76 -17.74 -2.25
N GLY A 93 -14.62 -18.73 -2.44
CA GLY A 93 -14.83 -19.33 -3.75
C GLY A 93 -15.47 -20.73 -3.75
N PRO A 94 -15.64 -21.33 -4.95
CA PRO A 94 -15.36 -20.75 -6.28
C PRO A 94 -16.50 -19.83 -6.81
N PRO A 95 -16.18 -18.86 -7.72
CA PRO A 95 -14.85 -18.45 -8.18
C PRO A 95 -14.06 -17.72 -7.07
N LEU A 96 -12.74 -17.68 -7.20
CA LEU A 96 -11.90 -17.05 -6.18
C LEU A 96 -12.17 -15.53 -6.10
N LEU A 97 -12.38 -15.05 -4.89
CA LEU A 97 -12.53 -13.63 -4.59
C LEU A 97 -11.84 -13.31 -3.26
N HIS A 98 -10.95 -12.33 -3.30
CA HIS A 98 -10.25 -11.82 -2.14
C HIS A 98 -11.02 -10.63 -1.56
N VAL A 99 -11.27 -10.66 -0.25
CA VAL A 99 -12.07 -9.68 0.48
C VAL A 99 -11.41 -9.37 1.82
N ASP A 100 -11.12 -8.09 2.03
CA ASP A 100 -10.60 -7.56 3.28
C ASP A 100 -11.76 -7.04 4.12
N LEU A 101 -11.93 -7.61 5.33
CA LEU A 101 -12.96 -7.23 6.28
C LEU A 101 -12.31 -6.57 7.49
N LYS A 102 -12.46 -5.26 7.63
CA LYS A 102 -12.06 -4.52 8.82
C LYS A 102 -13.25 -4.32 9.74
N PHE A 103 -13.11 -4.69 11.01
CA PHE A 103 -14.20 -4.55 11.99
C PHE A 103 -13.93 -3.36 12.91
N LEU A 104 -14.83 -2.39 12.93
CA LEU A 104 -14.67 -1.15 13.67
C LEU A 104 -15.96 -0.80 14.42
N SER A 105 -15.85 -0.15 15.59
CA SER A 105 -16.97 0.58 16.15
C SER A 105 -17.17 1.92 15.44
N VAL A 106 -18.29 2.60 15.73
CA VAL A 106 -18.55 3.94 15.18
C VAL A 106 -17.44 4.92 15.60
N ALA A 107 -16.96 4.85 16.84
CA ALA A 107 -15.91 5.75 17.34
C ALA A 107 -14.56 5.52 16.64
N GLU A 108 -14.25 4.29 16.24
CA GLU A 108 -13.01 3.95 15.53
C GLU A 108 -12.95 4.50 14.09
N LEU A 109 -14.05 5.02 13.54
CA LEU A 109 -14.09 5.64 12.21
C LEU A 109 -13.33 6.98 12.13
N ASP A 110 -12.99 7.58 13.27
CA ASP A 110 -12.21 8.82 13.34
C ASP A 110 -10.81 8.64 12.73
N VAL A 111 -10.26 7.44 12.88
CA VAL A 111 -8.92 7.10 12.41
C VAL A 111 -9.04 6.33 11.10
N ARG A 112 -9.00 7.07 9.99
CA ARG A 112 -9.08 6.52 8.63
C ARG A 112 -8.20 7.28 7.65
N ILE A 113 -7.74 6.59 6.61
CA ILE A 113 -6.85 7.16 5.58
C ILE A 113 -7.60 7.71 4.35
N GLU A 114 -8.86 7.33 4.20
CA GLU A 114 -9.76 7.81 3.14
C GLU A 114 -11.22 7.76 3.65
N ASP A 115 -12.13 8.47 2.99
CA ASP A 115 -13.56 8.47 3.31
C ASP A 115 -14.26 7.34 2.55
N PRO A 116 -14.76 6.30 3.24
CA PRO A 116 -15.37 5.15 2.58
C PRO A 116 -16.82 5.45 2.14
N GLU A 117 -17.30 4.72 1.13
CA GLU A 117 -18.70 4.80 0.67
C GLU A 117 -19.58 3.92 1.56
N VAL A 118 -20.69 4.47 2.06
CA VAL A 118 -21.68 3.73 2.85
C VAL A 118 -22.53 2.86 1.93
N LEU A 119 -22.38 1.54 2.01
CA LEU A 119 -23.22 0.56 1.28
C LEU A 119 -24.50 0.21 2.04
N PHE A 120 -24.42 0.25 3.36
CA PHE A 120 -25.51 0.02 4.28
C PHE A 120 -25.20 0.72 5.61
N GLU A 121 -26.23 1.30 6.23
CA GLU A 121 -26.17 1.71 7.63
C GLU A 121 -27.54 1.52 8.30
N ARG A 122 -27.52 1.36 9.62
CA ARG A 122 -28.70 1.26 10.47
C ARG A 122 -28.86 2.59 11.23
N GLY A 123 -29.95 3.31 10.93
CA GLY A 123 -30.08 4.70 11.36
C GLY A 123 -29.16 5.61 10.54
N ASP A 124 -28.45 6.53 11.19
CA ASP A 124 -27.57 7.51 10.52
C ASP A 124 -26.24 7.76 11.26
N ALA A 125 -25.95 7.01 12.32
CA ALA A 125 -24.78 7.24 13.18
C ALA A 125 -23.45 7.15 12.42
N VAL A 126 -23.36 6.25 11.43
CA VAL A 126 -22.16 6.06 10.62
C VAL A 126 -21.94 7.27 9.71
N THR A 127 -22.96 7.67 8.95
CA THR A 127 -22.91 8.87 8.12
C THR A 127 -22.65 10.14 8.94
N GLN A 128 -23.30 10.32 10.09
CA GLN A 128 -23.05 11.46 10.98
C GLN A 128 -21.60 11.50 11.47
N ARG A 129 -21.02 10.34 11.81
CA ARG A 129 -19.63 10.26 12.28
C ARG A 129 -18.62 10.58 11.18
N LEU A 130 -18.83 10.04 9.98
CA LEU A 130 -17.99 10.35 8.81
C LEU A 130 -18.04 11.84 8.44
N ARG A 131 -19.20 12.50 8.59
CA ARG A 131 -19.34 13.95 8.31
C ARG A 131 -18.72 14.85 9.38
N SER A 132 -18.68 14.40 10.63
CA SER A 132 -18.15 15.16 11.76
C SER A 132 -16.64 15.01 11.97
N THR A 133 -16.00 14.12 11.21
CA THR A 133 -14.56 13.82 11.29
C THR A 133 -13.97 13.83 9.89
N ARG A 134 -12.64 13.84 9.75
CA ARG A 134 -11.98 13.79 8.43
C ARG A 134 -10.98 12.65 8.36
N ALA A 135 -10.87 12.05 7.17
CA ALA A 135 -9.78 11.15 6.88
C ALA A 135 -8.43 11.89 6.90
N SER A 136 -7.38 11.20 7.35
CA SER A 136 -5.99 11.65 7.29
C SER A 136 -5.24 10.76 6.30
N ALA A 137 -5.02 11.26 5.10
CA ALA A 137 -4.29 10.54 4.06
C ALA A 137 -2.87 10.17 4.52
N LEU A 138 -2.34 9.09 3.95
CA LEU A 138 -0.95 8.72 4.15
C LEU A 138 -0.03 9.77 3.50
N GLU A 139 0.95 10.24 4.27
CA GLU A 139 1.94 11.19 3.77
C GLU A 139 3.16 10.46 3.19
N ALA A 140 3.48 10.75 1.94
CA ALA A 140 4.74 10.30 1.33
C ALA A 140 5.94 10.87 2.10
N PRO A 141 7.05 10.10 2.23
CA PRO A 141 8.31 10.62 2.74
C PRO A 141 8.68 11.98 2.11
N ALA A 142 9.11 12.92 2.96
CA ALA A 142 9.56 14.23 2.51
C ALA A 142 10.85 14.09 1.68
N PRO A 143 11.07 14.92 0.63
CA PRO A 143 12.28 14.85 -0.19
C PRO A 143 13.58 14.93 0.63
N GLN A 144 13.62 15.80 1.65
CA GLN A 144 14.80 15.91 2.51
C GLN A 144 15.06 14.64 3.33
N TRP A 145 14.00 13.99 3.82
CA TRP A 145 14.13 12.73 4.56
C TRP A 145 14.76 11.63 3.71
N VAL A 146 14.42 11.61 2.40
CA VAL A 146 15.03 10.70 1.43
C VAL A 146 16.50 11.08 1.19
N GLU A 147 16.80 12.35 0.92
CA GLU A 147 18.17 12.83 0.68
C GLU A 147 19.13 12.53 1.83
N ASP A 148 18.69 12.71 3.07
CA ASP A 148 19.50 12.45 4.27
C ASP A 148 19.93 10.98 4.40
N ARG A 149 19.24 10.05 3.72
CA ARG A 149 19.44 8.59 3.85
C ARG A 149 19.92 7.92 2.58
N PHE A 150 19.55 8.47 1.41
CA PHE A 150 19.72 7.81 0.12
C PHE A 150 21.17 7.38 -0.14
N TRP A 151 22.14 8.28 0.08
CA TRP A 151 23.55 8.00 -0.16
C TRP A 151 24.11 6.92 0.77
N VAL A 152 23.66 6.88 2.03
CA VAL A 152 24.05 5.83 2.98
C VAL A 152 23.48 4.48 2.56
N TRP A 153 22.25 4.45 2.06
CA TRP A 153 21.66 3.23 1.50
C TRP A 153 22.42 2.74 0.27
N ILE A 154 22.78 3.63 -0.66
CA ILE A 154 23.60 3.24 -1.82
C ILE A 154 24.95 2.66 -1.39
N HIS A 155 25.62 3.30 -0.41
CA HIS A 155 26.84 2.76 0.18
C HIS A 155 26.65 1.35 0.75
N TYR A 156 25.60 1.13 1.54
CA TYR A 156 25.28 -0.21 2.04
C TYR A 156 25.07 -1.21 0.92
N GLY A 157 24.34 -0.85 -0.14
CA GLY A 157 24.15 -1.71 -1.31
C GLY A 157 25.47 -2.14 -1.94
N ILE A 158 26.41 -1.20 -2.11
CA ILE A 158 27.74 -1.49 -2.66
C ILE A 158 28.47 -2.54 -1.81
N ASP A 159 28.48 -2.35 -0.48
CA ASP A 159 29.14 -3.28 0.43
C ASP A 159 28.49 -4.66 0.43
N LYS A 160 27.16 -4.73 0.34
CA LYS A 160 26.43 -6.00 0.22
C LYS A 160 26.87 -6.78 -1.02
N VAL A 161 26.96 -6.11 -2.17
CA VAL A 161 27.43 -6.75 -3.41
C VAL A 161 28.89 -7.19 -3.28
N ARG A 162 29.79 -6.33 -2.78
CA ARG A 162 31.22 -6.67 -2.59
C ARG A 162 31.42 -7.86 -1.64
N ARG A 163 30.51 -8.08 -0.71
CA ARG A 163 30.52 -9.22 0.24
C ARG A 163 29.83 -10.48 -0.31
N GLY A 164 29.27 -10.44 -1.52
CA GLY A 164 28.50 -11.54 -2.10
C GLY A 164 27.10 -11.71 -1.50
N GLU A 165 26.62 -10.75 -0.71
CA GLU A 165 25.29 -10.74 -0.09
C GLU A 165 24.23 -10.22 -1.09
N LEU A 166 24.07 -10.91 -2.22
CA LEU A 166 23.28 -10.40 -3.35
C LEU A 166 21.78 -10.29 -3.04
N PHE A 167 21.21 -11.21 -2.25
CA PHE A 167 19.81 -11.11 -1.82
C PHE A 167 19.55 -9.85 -0.99
N GLU A 168 20.46 -9.48 -0.09
CA GLU A 168 20.38 -8.23 0.69
C GLU A 168 20.41 -7.00 -0.22
N CYS A 169 21.23 -7.03 -1.28
CA CYS A 169 21.23 -5.95 -2.27
C CYS A 169 19.92 -5.90 -3.05
N MET A 170 19.36 -7.04 -3.46
CA MET A 170 18.08 -7.12 -4.17
C MET A 170 16.92 -6.58 -3.31
N ASP A 171 16.89 -6.92 -2.02
CA ASP A 171 15.90 -6.41 -1.07
C ASP A 171 16.06 -4.90 -0.86
N LEU A 172 17.30 -4.42 -0.75
CA LEU A 172 17.59 -2.99 -0.69
C LEU A 172 17.14 -2.26 -1.97
N LEU A 173 17.33 -2.83 -3.16
CA LEU A 173 16.85 -2.24 -4.42
C LEU A 173 15.33 -2.16 -4.44
N ALA A 174 14.62 -3.19 -3.98
CA ALA A 174 13.17 -3.15 -3.82
C ALA A 174 12.73 -2.07 -2.81
N PHE A 175 13.44 -1.96 -1.68
CA PHE A 175 13.22 -0.92 -0.67
C PHE A 175 13.43 0.49 -1.24
N LEU A 176 14.53 0.73 -1.98
CA LEU A 176 14.81 2.02 -2.62
C LEU A 176 13.70 2.41 -3.60
N ARG A 177 13.21 1.48 -4.42
CA ARG A 177 12.06 1.75 -5.30
C ARG A 177 10.83 2.16 -4.50
N ALA A 178 10.51 1.47 -3.41
CA ALA A 178 9.29 1.72 -2.64
C ALA A 178 9.34 2.96 -1.72
N GLN A 179 10.48 3.22 -1.09
CA GLN A 179 10.60 4.19 0.00
C GLN A 179 11.37 5.46 -0.38
N ALA A 180 12.18 5.43 -1.45
CA ALA A 180 12.92 6.59 -1.93
C ALA A 180 12.37 7.10 -3.26
N LEU A 181 12.29 6.24 -4.28
CA LEU A 181 12.00 6.68 -5.66
C LEU A 181 10.50 6.87 -5.91
N ALA A 182 9.65 5.93 -5.48
CA ALA A 182 8.19 6.00 -5.64
C ALA A 182 7.57 7.28 -5.04
N PRO A 183 7.93 7.71 -3.80
CA PRO A 183 7.40 8.96 -3.24
C PRO A 183 7.75 10.20 -4.06
N LEU A 184 8.94 10.25 -4.68
CA LEU A 184 9.34 11.37 -5.52
C LEU A 184 8.57 11.36 -6.85
N ILE A 185 8.47 10.19 -7.49
CA ILE A 185 7.69 10.01 -8.73
C ILE A 185 6.23 10.44 -8.52
N GLN A 186 5.56 9.91 -7.49
CA GLN A 186 4.15 10.21 -7.23
C GLN A 186 3.92 11.69 -6.89
N ARG A 187 4.89 12.35 -6.25
CA ARG A 187 4.85 13.79 -6.00
C ARG A 187 4.95 14.59 -7.31
N LEU A 188 5.80 14.18 -8.24
CA LEU A 188 5.93 14.82 -9.56
C LEU A 188 4.71 14.56 -10.44
N ASP A 189 4.12 13.37 -10.36
CA ASP A 189 2.92 12.99 -11.09
C ASP A 189 1.61 13.56 -10.47
N GLY A 190 1.70 14.20 -9.30
CA GLY A 190 0.55 14.81 -8.61
C GLY A 190 -0.46 13.81 -8.01
N GLY A 191 -0.03 12.57 -7.76
CA GLY A 191 -0.88 11.50 -7.26
C GLY A 191 -0.84 11.30 -5.74
N ASP A 192 -1.78 10.49 -5.22
CA ASP A 192 -1.75 10.02 -3.84
C ASP A 192 -0.60 9.03 -3.62
N TRP A 193 0.03 9.08 -2.45
CA TRP A 193 1.07 8.11 -2.10
C TRP A 193 0.45 6.72 -1.87
N ARG A 194 0.84 5.74 -2.70
CA ARG A 194 0.35 4.35 -2.62
C ARG A 194 1.46 3.32 -2.85
N GLY A 195 2.65 3.60 -2.31
CA GLY A 195 3.84 2.78 -2.53
C GLY A 195 4.16 2.68 -4.03
N VAL A 196 4.51 1.50 -4.52
CA VAL A 196 4.86 1.29 -5.94
C VAL A 196 3.65 1.02 -6.86
N ARG A 197 2.42 1.10 -6.33
CA ARG A 197 1.21 0.74 -7.08
C ARG A 197 1.06 1.60 -8.33
N ARG A 198 0.95 0.95 -9.50
CA ARG A 198 0.67 1.55 -10.81
C ARG A 198 1.74 2.52 -11.31
N LEU A 199 2.97 2.43 -10.78
CA LEU A 199 4.08 3.25 -11.28
C LEU A 199 4.45 2.94 -12.73
N GLU A 200 4.01 1.81 -13.28
CA GLU A 200 4.14 1.45 -14.69
C GLU A 200 3.45 2.46 -15.63
N ALA A 201 2.48 3.22 -15.13
CA ALA A 201 1.82 4.29 -15.89
C ALA A 201 2.59 5.62 -15.85
N SER A 202 3.61 5.75 -14.99
CA SER A 202 4.44 6.95 -14.90
C SER A 202 5.41 7.04 -16.07
N ARG A 203 5.74 8.25 -16.51
CA ARG A 203 6.81 8.49 -17.49
C ARG A 203 8.18 7.99 -17.02
N HIS A 204 8.37 7.83 -15.71
CA HIS A 204 9.61 7.36 -15.10
C HIS A 204 9.70 5.82 -15.01
N ALA A 205 8.67 5.07 -15.42
CA ALA A 205 8.63 3.62 -15.32
C ALA A 205 9.84 2.91 -15.99
N PRO A 206 10.27 3.28 -17.22
CA PRO A 206 11.43 2.64 -17.84
C PRO A 206 12.73 2.86 -17.05
N ALA A 207 12.87 4.03 -16.42
CA ALA A 207 14.03 4.34 -15.61
C ALA A 207 14.01 3.57 -14.28
N LEU A 208 12.84 3.48 -13.64
CA LEU A 208 12.63 2.72 -12.41
C LEU A 208 12.85 1.21 -12.61
N ALA A 209 12.49 0.67 -13.78
CA ALA A 209 12.70 -0.74 -14.12
C ALA A 209 14.18 -1.15 -14.15
N ARG A 210 15.10 -0.20 -14.39
CA ARG A 210 16.55 -0.44 -14.29
C ARG A 210 17.04 -0.57 -12.84
N VAL A 211 16.22 -0.22 -11.86
CA VAL A 211 16.49 -0.40 -10.41
C VAL A 211 16.03 -1.78 -9.96
N CYS A 212 16.30 -2.79 -10.78
CA CYS A 212 16.04 -4.20 -10.54
C CYS A 212 17.25 -4.98 -11.02
N ALA A 213 17.61 -6.03 -10.30
CA ALA A 213 18.70 -6.92 -10.66
C ALA A 213 18.23 -8.36 -10.50
N ARG A 214 18.77 -9.26 -11.33
CA ARG A 214 18.76 -10.69 -11.04
C ARG A 214 19.80 -10.99 -9.95
N HIS A 215 19.86 -12.24 -9.51
CA HIS A 215 20.90 -12.71 -8.58
C HIS A 215 22.26 -12.81 -9.30
N ASP A 216 22.83 -11.63 -9.59
CA ASP A 216 24.10 -11.43 -10.28
C ASP A 216 24.76 -10.14 -9.77
N ALA A 217 26.06 -10.19 -9.48
CA ALA A 217 26.77 -9.09 -8.86
C ALA A 217 26.92 -7.88 -9.80
N GLN A 218 27.14 -8.13 -11.10
CA GLN A 218 27.28 -7.06 -12.09
C GLN A 218 25.95 -6.34 -12.29
N GLU A 219 24.84 -7.08 -12.39
CA GLU A 219 23.49 -6.52 -12.44
C GLU A 219 23.14 -5.72 -11.18
N CYS A 220 23.51 -6.20 -9.99
CA CYS A 220 23.29 -5.46 -8.75
C CYS A 220 23.99 -4.10 -8.75
N PHE A 221 25.27 -4.05 -9.17
CA PHE A 221 25.97 -2.77 -9.30
C PHE A 221 25.37 -1.86 -10.37
N GLN A 222 24.91 -2.41 -11.50
CA GLN A 222 24.21 -1.64 -12.52
C GLN A 222 22.90 -1.06 -12.00
N ALA A 223 22.13 -1.83 -11.22
CA ALA A 223 20.89 -1.39 -10.61
C ALA A 223 21.10 -0.32 -9.53
N LEU A 224 22.18 -0.42 -8.73
CA LEU A 224 22.57 0.64 -7.78
C LEU A 224 22.95 1.94 -8.51
N ALA A 225 23.68 1.83 -9.63
CA ALA A 225 23.99 2.99 -10.46
C ALA A 225 22.74 3.60 -11.09
N ALA A 226 21.80 2.78 -11.56
CA ALA A 226 20.52 3.24 -12.05
C ALA A 226 19.69 3.92 -10.94
N ALA A 227 19.71 3.40 -9.71
CA ALA A 227 19.04 4.04 -8.57
C ALA A 227 19.57 5.45 -8.34
N VAL A 228 20.90 5.62 -8.35
CA VAL A 228 21.55 6.92 -8.23
C VAL A 228 21.13 7.87 -9.35
N GLU A 229 21.16 7.40 -10.60
CA GLU A 229 20.74 8.19 -11.76
C GLU A 229 19.28 8.67 -11.60
N VAL A 230 18.36 7.73 -11.41
CA VAL A 230 16.92 8.00 -11.24
C VAL A 230 16.68 8.96 -10.09
N TYR A 231 17.28 8.72 -8.92
CA TYR A 231 17.15 9.60 -7.77
C TYR A 231 17.54 11.04 -8.10
N THR A 232 18.69 11.23 -8.75
CA THR A 232 19.17 12.58 -9.04
C THR A 232 18.41 13.30 -10.15
N THR A 233 17.88 12.56 -11.12
CA THR A 233 16.91 13.11 -12.09
C THR A 233 15.65 13.57 -11.37
N LEU A 234 15.03 12.71 -10.57
CA LEU A 234 13.79 13.05 -9.83
C LEU A 234 14.01 14.22 -8.88
N ARG A 235 15.14 14.24 -8.16
CA ARG A 235 15.52 15.35 -7.28
C ARG A 235 15.64 16.66 -8.04
N GLY A 236 16.23 16.64 -9.24
CA GLY A 236 16.41 17.82 -10.08
C GLY A 236 15.10 18.36 -10.68
N GLU A 237 14.07 17.54 -10.79
CA GLU A 237 12.73 17.94 -11.25
C GLU A 237 11.87 18.58 -10.13
N LEU A 238 12.32 18.55 -8.87
CA LEU A 238 11.59 19.17 -7.76
C LEU A 238 11.86 20.68 -7.69
N ASP A 239 10.81 21.48 -7.79
CA ASP A 239 10.88 22.92 -7.59
C ASP A 239 10.99 23.34 -6.11
N ALA A 240 11.55 24.52 -5.85
CA ALA A 240 11.53 25.15 -4.53
C ALA A 240 10.07 25.43 -4.07
N PRO A 241 9.72 25.27 -2.78
CA PRO A 241 10.59 24.96 -1.63
C PRO A 241 10.76 23.44 -1.36
N ARG A 242 10.37 22.58 -2.30
CA ARG A 242 10.35 21.11 -2.11
C ARG A 242 11.66 20.43 -2.47
N ALA A 243 12.57 21.14 -3.15
CA ALA A 243 13.90 20.67 -3.47
C ALA A 243 14.71 20.38 -2.18
N PRO A 244 15.24 19.16 -2.00
CA PRO A 244 16.09 18.85 -0.86
C PRO A 244 17.50 19.46 -1.04
N GLN A 245 18.16 19.74 0.08
CA GLN A 245 19.55 20.19 0.10
C GLN A 245 20.49 19.02 -0.17
N PRO A 246 21.35 19.07 -1.20
CA PRO A 246 22.25 17.97 -1.55
C PRO A 246 23.16 17.57 -0.38
N SER A 247 23.23 16.27 -0.13
CA SER A 247 24.07 15.69 0.91
C SER A 247 25.56 15.77 0.54
N PRO A 248 26.45 16.11 1.48
CA PRO A 248 27.90 16.06 1.26
C PRO A 248 28.42 14.63 1.01
N ALA A 249 27.63 13.59 1.31
CA ALA A 249 27.99 12.20 1.05
C ALA A 249 27.93 11.82 -0.44
N GLU A 250 27.16 12.56 -1.25
CA GLU A 250 26.95 12.28 -2.67
C GLU A 250 28.25 12.04 -3.47
N PRO A 251 29.22 12.98 -3.50
CA PRO A 251 30.43 12.79 -4.31
C PRO A 251 31.25 11.58 -3.87
N ALA A 252 31.36 11.32 -2.56
CA ALA A 252 32.12 10.20 -2.03
C ALA A 252 31.49 8.85 -2.40
N VAL A 253 30.18 8.72 -2.23
CA VAL A 253 29.46 7.46 -2.55
C VAL A 253 29.45 7.18 -4.05
N ARG A 254 29.34 8.21 -4.89
CA ARG A 254 29.45 8.06 -6.35
C ARG A 254 30.83 7.54 -6.78
N ALA A 255 31.90 8.08 -6.20
CA ALA A 255 33.26 7.62 -6.46
C ALA A 255 33.43 6.16 -6.03
N TYR A 256 32.92 5.79 -4.85
CA TYR A 256 32.99 4.42 -4.35
C TYR A 256 32.22 3.43 -5.23
N LEU A 257 31.04 3.81 -5.73
CA LEU A 257 30.28 3.00 -6.67
C LEU A 257 31.01 2.80 -8.00
N ALA A 258 31.66 3.85 -8.53
CA ALA A 258 32.43 3.77 -9.76
C ALA A 258 33.62 2.83 -9.63
N GLU A 259 34.35 2.91 -8.51
CA GLU A 259 35.45 1.99 -8.19
C GLU A 259 34.96 0.53 -8.08
N ALA A 260 33.86 0.31 -7.34
CA ALA A 260 33.29 -1.03 -7.15
C ALA A 260 32.89 -1.71 -8.47
N ARG A 261 32.45 -0.90 -9.45
CA ARG A 261 32.07 -1.38 -10.79
C ARG A 261 33.25 -1.67 -11.71
N ALA A 262 34.41 -1.06 -11.46
CA ALA A 262 35.61 -1.28 -12.28
C ALA A 262 36.40 -2.51 -11.83
N GLY A 263 36.25 -2.91 -10.57
CA GLY A 263 36.95 -4.07 -9.99
C GLY A 263 36.20 -5.40 -10.04
N ASN A 264 35.04 -5.46 -10.72
CA ASN A 264 34.18 -6.64 -10.83
C ASN A 264 33.80 -6.87 -12.31
#